data_AF-A0A838YU15-F1
#
_entry.id   AF-A0A838YU15-F1
#
_cell.length_a   1.000
_cell.length_b   1.000
_cell.length_c   1.000
_cell.angle_alpha   90.00
_cell.angle_beta   90.00
_cell.angle_gamma   90.00
#
_symmetry.space_group_name_H-M   'P 1'
#
loop_
_entity.id
_entity.type
_entity.pdbx_description
1 polymer ?
#
loop_
_entity_poly.entity_id
_entity_poly.type
_entity_poly.pdbx_seq_one_letter_code
_entity_poly.pdbx_strand_id
1 'polypeptide(L)' 'MTRWKKDETEFTVSLNLDETRGAICIVPKPVVEKLGNPKRIKFVIQDKNIIVNSDVYHKYMR' A
#
# COMPACT_ATOMS: atom_id res chain seq x y z
N MET A 1 7.76 -15.99 4.48
CA MET A 1 6.52 -15.56 3.78
C MET A 1 5.37 -15.57 4.79
N THR A 2 4.87 -14.39 5.15
CA THR A 2 3.65 -14.26 5.96
C THR A 2 2.46 -14.78 5.15
N ARG A 3 1.80 -15.82 5.67
CA ARG A 3 0.53 -16.32 5.11
C ARG A 3 -0.58 -15.38 5.58
N TRP A 4 -0.94 -14.42 4.74
CA TRP A 4 -2.09 -13.56 4.98
C TRP A 4 -3.37 -14.39 4.88
N LYS A 5 -4.32 -14.21 5.82
CA LYS A 5 -5.61 -14.88 5.72
C LYS A 5 -6.43 -14.23 4.60
N LYS A 6 -7.28 -15.01 3.94
CA LYS A 6 -8.06 -14.56 2.77
C LYS A 6 -9.02 -13.41 3.11
N ASP A 7 -9.49 -13.36 4.35
CA ASP A 7 -10.49 -12.40 4.82
C ASP A 7 -9.92 -11.42 5.87
N GLU A 8 -8.59 -11.31 5.95
CA GLU A 8 -7.92 -10.37 6.86
C GLU A 8 -8.14 -8.94 6.36
N THR A 9 -8.70 -8.09 7.22
CA THR A 9 -9.00 -6.68 6.91
C THR A 9 -8.00 -5.72 7.54
N GLU A 10 -7.19 -6.20 8.48
CA GLU A 10 -6.23 -5.39 9.23
C GLU A 10 -4.83 -5.97 9.07
N PHE A 11 -3.89 -5.10 8.73
CA PHE A 11 -2.51 -5.49 8.48
C PHE A 11 -1.56 -4.58 9.25
N THR A 12 -0.91 -5.12 10.26
CA THR A 12 0.17 -4.42 10.98
C THR A 12 1.49 -4.70 10.29
N VAL A 13 2.18 -3.64 9.85
CA VAL A 13 3.51 -3.74 9.25
C VAL A 13 4.54 -3.04 10.11
N SER A 14 5.74 -3.60 10.18
CA SER A 14 6.88 -2.94 10.81
C SER A 14 7.46 -1.90 9.86
N LEU A 15 7.83 -0.75 10.40
CA LEU A 15 8.60 0.27 9.70
C LEU A 15 10.08 0.04 9.98
N ASN A 16 10.89 -0.05 8.92
CA ASN A 16 12.33 0.06 9.03
C ASN A 16 12.72 1.50 8.71
N LEU A 17 13.27 2.22 9.68
CA LEU A 17 13.68 3.61 9.49
C LEU A 17 15.10 3.64 8.93
N ASP A 18 15.23 4.11 7.69
CA ASP A 18 16.51 4.39 7.06
C ASP A 18 16.81 5.89 7.17
N GLU A 19 17.98 6.24 7.67
CA GLU A 19 18.36 7.63 7.95
C GLU A 19 18.44 8.51 6.70
N THR A 20 18.65 7.91 5.52
CA THR A 20 18.83 8.65 4.26
C THR A 20 17.62 8.53 3.33
N ARG A 21 16.92 7.40 3.37
CA ARG A 21 15.84 7.04 2.44
C ARG A 21 14.45 7.12 3.07
N GLY A 22 14.36 7.45 4.35
CA GLY A 22 13.11 7.53 5.11
C GLY A 22 12.63 6.17 5.61
N ALA A 23 11.34 6.04 5.91
CA ALA A 23 10.76 4.80 6.41
C ALA A 23 10.44 3.82 5.26
N ILE A 24 10.86 2.57 5.40
CA ILE A 24 10.61 1.48 4.46
C ILE A 24 9.67 0.47 5.13
N CYS A 25 8.66 0.01 4.39
CA CYS A 25 7.84 -1.12 4.80
C CYS A 25 7.52 -2.02 3.61
N ILE A 26 7.21 -3.28 3.92
CA ILE A 26 6.68 -4.23 2.93
C ILE A 26 5.17 -4.10 2.93
N VAL A 27 4.60 -3.65 1.81
CA VAL A 27 3.14 -3.59 1.65
C VAL A 27 2.61 -5.02 1.55
N PRO A 28 1.61 -5.42 2.36
CA PRO A 28 1.01 -6.75 2.29
C PRO A 28 0.42 -7.02 0.91
N LYS A 29 0.66 -8.24 0.40
CA LYS A 29 0.16 -8.65 -0.93
C LYS A 29 -1.36 -8.44 -1.10
N PRO A 30 -2.22 -8.78 -0.11
CA PRO A 30 -3.66 -8.56 -0.24
C PRO A 30 -4.03 -7.09 -0.44
N VAL A 31 -3.29 -6.15 0.17
CA VAL A 31 -3.52 -4.71 -0.01
C VAL A 31 -3.19 -4.29 -1.45
N VAL A 32 -2.06 -4.75 -1.99
CA VAL A 32 -1.66 -4.49 -3.38
C VAL A 32 -2.67 -5.05 -4.38
N GLU A 33 -3.13 -6.29 -4.15
CA GLU A 33 -4.15 -6.95 -4.98
C GLU A 33 -5.49 -6.22 -4.91
N LYS A 34 -5.93 -5.80 -3.71
CA LYS A 34 -7.17 -5.04 -3.51
C LYS A 34 -7.15 -3.69 -4.21
N LEU A 35 -5.98 -3.06 -4.30
CA LEU A 35 -5.76 -1.81 -5.02
C LEU A 35 -5.65 -1.97 -6.55
N GLY A 36 -5.78 -3.20 -7.08
CA GLY A 36 -5.73 -3.47 -8.51
C GLY A 36 -4.31 -3.66 -9.07
N ASN A 37 -3.37 -4.14 -8.25
CA ASN A 37 -1.95 -4.34 -8.62
C ASN A 37 -1.29 -3.10 -9.24
N PRO A 38 -1.31 -1.95 -8.54
CA PRO A 38 -0.77 -0.71 -9.08
C PRO A 38 0.75 -0.75 -9.18
N LYS A 39 1.31 -0.01 -10.15
CA LYS A 39 2.76 0.19 -10.25
C LYS A 39 3.29 1.19 -9.23
N ARG A 40 2.43 2.09 -8.73
CA ARG A 40 2.76 3.13 -7.77
C ARG A 40 1.61 3.35 -6.80
N ILE A 41 1.95 3.65 -5.55
CA ILE A 41 1.00 4.00 -4.50
C ILE A 41 1.35 5.42 -4.05
N LYS A 42 0.34 6.27 -3.88
CA LYS A 42 0.47 7.64 -3.42
C LYS A 42 -0.14 7.78 -2.03
N PHE A 43 0.66 8.24 -1.08
CA PHE A 43 0.17 8.67 0.23
C PHE A 43 -0.23 10.14 0.15
N VAL A 44 -1.44 10.46 0.59
CA VAL A 44 -1.98 11.82 0.64
C VAL A 44 -2.27 12.14 2.10
N ILE A 45 -1.63 13.18 2.62
CA ILE A 45 -1.86 13.66 3.99
C ILE A 45 -3.08 14.58 3.95
N GLN A 46 -4.12 14.25 4.71
CA GLN A 46 -5.31 15.07 4.91
C GLN A 46 -5.58 15.20 6.40
N ASP A 47 -5.33 16.39 6.95
CA ASP A 47 -5.41 16.69 8.38
C ASP A 47 -4.59 15.72 9.23
N LYS A 48 -5.27 14.88 10.03
CA LYS A 48 -4.69 13.85 10.90
C LYS A 48 -4.72 12.45 10.28
N ASN A 49 -5.18 12.34 9.03
CA ASN A 49 -5.34 11.07 8.32
C ASN A 49 -4.38 10.99 7.14
N ILE A 50 -4.01 9.75 6.78
CA ILE A 50 -3.29 9.46 5.55
C ILE A 50 -4.20 8.60 4.67
N ILE A 51 -4.46 9.08 3.47
CA ILE A 51 -5.19 8.34 2.43
C ILE A 51 -4.18 7.70 1.50
N VAL A 52 -4.41 6.43 1.17
CA VAL A 52 -3.57 5.66 0.24
C VAL A 52 -4.33 5.51 -1.07
N ASN A 53 -3.80 6.11 -2.13
CA ASN A 53 -4.36 6.02 -3.48
C ASN A 53 -3.46 5.16 -4.36
N SER A 54 -4.04 4.29 -5.17
CA SER A 54 -3.32 3.59 -6.23
C SER A 54 -3.29 4.42 -7.51
N ASP A 55 -2.12 4.57 -8.12
CA ASP A 55 -2.00 5.07 -9.49
C ASP A 55 -2.32 3.91 -10.44
N VAL A 56 -3.61 3.59 -10.54
CA VAL A 56 -4.10 2.58 -11.47
C VAL A 56 -4.10 3.21 -12.86
N TYR A 57 -3.14 2.83 -13.68
CA TYR A 57 -3.14 3.20 -15.09
C TYR A 57 -4.30 2.46 -15.78
N HIS A 58 -5.49 3.05 -15.81
CA HIS A 58 -6.61 2.56 -16.61
C HIS A 58 -6.31 2.81 -18.09
N LYS A 59 -5.51 1.92 -18.71
CA LYS A 59 -5.16 2.11 -20.12
C LYS A 59 -6.34 1.90 -21.07
N TYR A 60 -7.39 1.17 -20.70
CA TYR A 60 -8.54 0.95 -21.58
C TYR A 60 -9.82 0.69 -20.78
N MET A 61 -10.64 1.72 -20.62
CA MET A 61 -12.09 1.57 -20.60
C MET A 61 -12.62 2.54 -21.65
N ARG A 62 -12.89 1.98 -22.83
CA ARG A 62 -13.62 2.60 -23.94
C ARG A 62 -14.86 1.76 -24.16
#